data_AF-A0A0F8YZY0-F1
#
_entry.id   AF-A0A0F8YZY0-F1
#
_cell.length_a   1.000
_cell.length_b   1.000
_cell.length_c   1.000
_cell.angle_alpha   90.00
_cell.angle_beta   90.00
_cell.angle_gamma   90.00
#
_symmetry.space_group_name_H-M   'P 1'
#
loop_
_entity.id
_entity.type
_entity.pdbx_description
1 polymer ?
#
loop_
_entity_poly.entity_id
_entity_poly.type
_entity_poly.pdbx_seq_one_letter_code
_entity_poly.pdbx_strand_id
1 'polypeptide(L)'
;AIYKIYNKKRYDDRAAMVAAIKAAEGCTDCGTNNPVVLDFDHLPEYEKSFTIGSNITSKGMTRLFDEIAKCEVVCANCHRIRTKERR
;
A
#
# COMPACT_ATOMS: atom_id res chain seq x y z
N ALA A 1 -5.45 -28.33 1.48
CA ALA A 1 -4.59 -28.30 2.68
C ALA A 1 -4.94 -27.08 3.52
N ILE A 2 -5.20 -27.28 4.82
CA ILE A 2 -5.62 -26.24 5.79
C ILE A 2 -4.73 -24.98 5.72
N TYR A 3 -3.43 -25.16 5.50
CA TYR A 3 -2.45 -24.08 5.31
C TYR A 3 -2.83 -23.06 4.21
N LYS A 4 -3.37 -23.52 3.06
CA LYS A 4 -3.80 -22.62 1.98
C LYS A 4 -5.01 -21.78 2.38
N ILE A 5 -5.93 -22.36 3.16
CA ILE A 5 -7.14 -21.67 3.65
C ILE A 5 -6.76 -20.59 4.68
N TYR A 6 -5.86 -20.93 5.62
CA TYR A 6 -5.38 -19.97 6.62
C TYR A 6 -4.65 -18.78 5.98
N ASN A 7 -3.77 -19.04 5.01
CA ASN A 7 -3.07 -17.97 4.27
C ASN A 7 -4.04 -17.10 3.46
N LYS A 8 -5.10 -17.69 2.89
CA LYS A 8 -6.14 -16.92 2.20
C LYS A 8 -6.88 -15.99 3.18
N LYS A 9 -7.31 -16.48 4.34
CA LYS A 9 -7.99 -15.64 5.33
C LYS A 9 -7.10 -14.47 5.78
N ARG A 10 -5.82 -14.74 6.10
CA ARG A 10 -4.86 -13.71 6.49
C ARG A 10 -4.64 -12.66 5.39
N TYR A 11 -4.62 -13.09 4.13
CA TYR A 11 -4.53 -12.17 3.00
C TYR A 11 -5.78 -11.28 2.93
N ASP A 12 -6.96 -11.88 2.96
CA ASP A 12 -8.24 -11.17 2.85
C ASP A 12 -8.39 -10.13 3.99
N ASP A 13 -8.10 -10.51 5.23
CA ASP A 13 -8.14 -9.61 6.40
C ASP A 13 -7.19 -8.40 6.23
N ARG A 14 -5.95 -8.65 5.78
CA ARG A 14 -4.94 -7.59 5.62
C ARG A 14 -5.17 -6.74 4.38
N ALA A 15 -5.67 -7.33 3.29
CA ALA A 15 -6.06 -6.60 2.09
C ALA A 15 -7.21 -5.63 2.40
N ALA A 16 -8.19 -6.06 3.19
CA ALA A 16 -9.26 -5.18 3.67
C ALA A 16 -8.72 -4.02 4.52
N MET A 17 -7.78 -4.29 5.44
CA MET A 17 -7.12 -3.25 6.24
C MET A 17 -6.37 -2.23 5.36
N VAL A 18 -5.57 -2.71 4.40
CA VAL A 18 -4.85 -1.83 3.46
C VAL A 18 -5.80 -1.01 2.61
N ALA A 19 -6.89 -1.61 2.13
CA ALA A 19 -7.92 -0.90 1.37
C ALA A 19 -8.59 0.19 2.21
N ALA A 20 -8.86 -0.07 3.49
CA ALA A 20 -9.41 0.94 4.41
C ALA A 20 -8.46 2.13 4.60
N ILE A 21 -7.17 1.87 4.79
CA ILE A 21 -6.15 2.94 4.88
C ILE A 21 -6.14 3.77 3.59
N LYS A 22 -6.07 3.12 2.42
CA LYS A 22 -6.09 3.82 1.13
C LYS A 22 -7.34 4.70 0.96
N ALA A 23 -8.52 4.16 1.29
CA ALA A 23 -9.78 4.89 1.15
C ALA A 23 -9.90 6.08 2.12
N ALA A 24 -9.35 5.94 3.34
CA ALA A 24 -9.35 7.00 4.34
C ALA A 24 -8.44 8.18 3.96
N GLU A 25 -7.24 7.89 3.46
CA GLU A 25 -6.28 8.92 3.03
C GLU A 25 -6.68 9.55 1.69
N GLY A 26 -7.13 8.74 0.73
CA GLY A 26 -7.32 9.17 -0.65
C GLY A 26 -6.00 9.50 -1.35
N CYS A 27 -6.07 9.86 -2.64
CA CYS A 27 -4.91 10.30 -3.39
C CYS A 27 -4.50 11.71 -2.92
N THR A 28 -3.28 11.87 -2.42
CA THR A 28 -2.73 13.16 -2.01
C THR A 28 -2.77 14.21 -3.13
N ASP A 29 -2.57 13.79 -4.39
CA ASP A 29 -2.48 14.72 -5.53
C ASP A 29 -3.84 15.11 -6.14
N CYS A 30 -4.79 14.18 -6.27
CA CYS A 30 -6.05 14.42 -7.00
C CYS A 30 -7.32 14.16 -6.19
N GLY A 31 -7.20 13.70 -4.94
CA GLY A 31 -8.32 13.51 -4.01
C GLY A 31 -9.21 12.29 -4.27
N THR A 32 -8.94 11.46 -5.28
CA THR A 32 -9.74 10.22 -5.46
C THR A 32 -9.57 9.29 -4.26
N ASN A 33 -10.66 8.73 -3.77
CA ASN A 33 -10.67 7.87 -2.58
C ASN A 33 -11.02 6.41 -2.88
N ASN A 34 -11.11 6.03 -4.16
CA ASN A 34 -11.40 4.66 -4.53
C ASN A 34 -10.16 3.78 -4.30
N PRO A 35 -10.14 2.88 -3.29
CA PRO A 35 -8.94 2.14 -2.90
C PRO A 35 -8.43 1.18 -3.99
N VAL A 36 -9.26 0.86 -4.99
CA VAL A 36 -8.88 0.01 -6.13
C VAL A 36 -7.86 0.69 -7.04
N VAL A 37 -7.92 2.02 -7.17
CA VAL A 37 -7.03 2.80 -8.04
C VAL A 37 -5.87 3.46 -7.29
N LEU A 38 -5.85 3.32 -5.96
CA LEU A 38 -4.86 3.90 -5.08
C LEU A 38 -3.69 2.95 -4.84
N ASP A 39 -2.49 3.51 -4.73
CA ASP A 39 -1.23 2.85 -4.45
C ASP A 39 -0.46 3.61 -3.37
N PHE A 40 0.46 2.90 -2.71
CA PHE A 40 1.43 3.54 -1.82
C PHE A 40 2.65 3.94 -2.65
N ASP A 41 2.89 5.25 -2.75
CA ASP A 41 4.09 5.84 -3.34
C ASP A 41 5.11 6.11 -2.24
N HIS A 42 6.25 5.42 -2.32
CA HIS A 42 7.35 5.59 -1.38
C HIS A 42 7.96 6.99 -1.52
N LEU A 43 8.05 7.70 -0.41
CA LEU A 43 8.63 9.03 -0.37
C LEU A 43 10.18 8.95 -0.47
N PRO A 44 10.84 9.83 -1.25
CA PRO A 44 12.28 9.76 -1.52
C PRO A 44 13.19 9.88 -0.29
N GLU A 45 12.73 10.55 0.77
CA GLU A 45 13.47 10.76 2.01
C GLU A 45 13.59 9.49 2.88
N TYR A 46 12.82 8.43 2.56
CA TYR A 46 12.86 7.17 3.30
C TYR A 46 13.43 6.03 2.47
N GLU A 47 14.23 5.18 3.10
CA GLU A 47 14.67 3.93 2.49
C GLU A 47 13.53 2.89 2.49
N LYS A 48 13.12 2.50 1.29
CA LYS A 48 12.15 1.42 1.05
C LYS A 48 12.72 0.08 1.51
N SER A 49 12.04 -0.56 2.46
CA SER A 49 12.40 -1.90 2.93
C SER A 49 11.72 -3.01 2.13
N PHE A 50 10.48 -2.80 1.67
CA PHE A 50 9.76 -3.76 0.83
C PHE A 50 8.55 -3.13 0.13
N THR A 51 8.02 -3.83 -0.88
CA THR A 51 6.74 -3.43 -1.51
C THR A 51 5.56 -3.96 -0.69
N ILE A 52 4.69 -3.06 -0.22
CA ILE A 52 3.54 -3.37 0.66
C ILE A 52 2.60 -4.41 0.02
N GLY A 53 2.21 -4.23 -1.25
CA GLY A 53 1.24 -5.12 -1.92
C GLY A 53 1.68 -6.58 -2.03
N SER A 54 2.94 -6.83 -2.41
CA SER A 54 3.48 -8.19 -2.54
C SER A 54 3.90 -8.82 -1.21
N ASN A 55 4.00 -8.03 -0.14
CA ASN A 55 4.46 -8.47 1.17
C ASN A 55 3.39 -8.36 2.27
N ILE A 56 2.14 -8.19 1.87
CA ILE A 56 1.02 -7.93 2.78
C ILE A 56 0.86 -9.04 3.82
N THR A 57 1.12 -10.31 3.49
CA THR A 57 1.01 -11.45 4.43
C THR A 57 2.35 -11.90 5.01
N SER A 58 3.46 -11.61 4.31
CA SER A 58 4.80 -12.11 4.63
C SER A 58 5.51 -11.32 5.73
N LYS A 59 5.07 -10.11 6.04
CA LYS A 59 5.66 -9.26 7.09
C LYS A 59 4.81 -9.23 8.37
N GLY A 60 5.47 -8.96 9.50
CA GLY A 60 4.80 -8.65 10.76
C GLY A 60 3.95 -7.39 10.63
N MET A 61 2.92 -7.25 11.48
CA MET A 61 1.99 -6.12 11.39
C MET A 61 2.69 -4.78 11.65
N THR A 62 3.52 -4.69 12.68
CA THR A 62 4.32 -3.50 13.00
C THR A 62 5.18 -3.07 11.81
N ARG A 63 5.97 -3.99 11.24
CA ARG A 63 6.80 -3.69 10.06
C ARG A 63 5.98 -3.22 8.85
N LEU A 64 4.77 -3.76 8.66
CA LEU A 64 3.88 -3.34 7.59
C LEU A 64 3.44 -1.88 7.78
N PHE A 65 3.06 -1.50 9.00
CA PHE A 65 2.71 -0.12 9.34
C PHE A 65 3.91 0.83 9.27
N ASP A 66 5.07 0.40 9.77
CA ASP A 66 6.32 1.19 9.68
C ASP A 66 6.67 1.50 8.22
N GLU A 67 6.43 0.55 7.31
CA GLU A 67 6.65 0.76 5.88
C GLU A 67 5.57 1.62 5.22
N ILE A 68 4.30 1.47 5.63
CA ILE A 68 3.20 2.34 5.17
C ILE A 68 3.46 3.80 5.57
N ALA A 69 3.99 4.05 6.77
CA ALA A 69 4.31 5.40 7.25
C ALA A 69 5.37 6.14 6.43
N LYS A 70 6.10 5.43 5.56
CA LYS A 70 7.09 6.00 4.62
C LYS A 70 6.49 6.33 3.24
N CYS A 71 5.19 6.14 3.08
CA CYS A 71 4.50 6.27 1.81
C CYS A 71 3.42 7.33 1.87
N GLU A 72 3.14 7.96 0.74
CA GLU A 72 1.88 8.66 0.49
C GLU A 72 0.92 7.77 -0.29
N VAL A 73 -0.37 7.98 -0.11
CA VAL A 73 -1.39 7.31 -0.92
C VAL A 73 -1.64 8.17 -2.16
N VAL A 74 -1.47 7.59 -3.34
CA VAL A 74 -1.68 8.28 -4.62
C VAL A 74 -2.39 7.36 -5.60
N CYS A 75 -3.14 7.91 -6.56
CA CYS A 75 -3.72 7.08 -7.61
C CYS A 75 -2.65 6.64 -8.61
N ALA A 76 -2.93 5.53 -9.32
CA ALA A 76 -2.00 4.96 -10.29
C ALA A 76 -1.59 5.94 -11.42
N ASN A 77 -2.39 6.97 -11.70
CA ASN A 77 -2.03 8.00 -12.70
C ASN A 77 -1.05 9.01 -12.11
N CYS A 78 -1.38 9.59 -10.95
CA CYS A 78 -0.51 10.52 -10.23
C CYS A 78 0.83 9.88 -9.86
N HIS A 79 0.84 8.62 -9.44
CA HIS A 79 2.05 7.86 -9.14
C HIS A 79 2.99 7.76 -10.35
N ARG A 80 2.45 7.50 -11.55
CA ARG A 80 3.25 7.45 -12.78
C ARG A 80 3.83 8.80 -13.16
N ILE A 81 3.07 9.88 -12.95
CA ILE A 81 3.53 11.26 -13.17
C ILE A 81 4.70 11.56 -12.21
N ARG A 82 4.52 11.37 -10.90
CA ARG A 82 5.59 11.54 -9.89
C ARG A 82 6.85 10.74 -10.23
N THR A 83 6.69 9.47 -10.61
CA THR A 83 7.81 8.60 -11.00
C THR A 83 8.57 9.17 -12.19
N LYS A 84 7.88 9.81 -13.14
CA LYS A 84 8.51 10.42 -14.31
C LYS A 84 9.22 11.72 -13.96
N GLU A 85 8.68 12.50 -13.03
CA GLU A 85 9.26 13.79 -12.58
C GLU A 85 10.48 13.60 -11.66
N ARG A 86 10.56 12.49 -10.92
CA ARG A 86 11.69 12.14 -10.04
C ARG A 86 12.90 11.54 -10.78
N ARG A 87 12.83 11.36 -12.11
CA ARG A 87 13.87 10.74 -12.94
C ARG A 87 14.53 11.79 -13.84
#